data_AF-A0A1Q7T6E1-F1
#
_entry.id   AF-A0A1Q7T6E1-F1
#
_cell.length_a   1.000
_cell.length_b   1.000
_cell.length_c   1.000
_cell.angle_alpha   90.00
_cell.angle_beta   90.00
_cell.angle_gamma   90.00
#
_symmetry.space_group_name_H-M   'P 1'
#
loop_
_entity.id
_entity.type
_entity.pdbx_description
1 polymer ?
#
loop_
_entity_poly.entity_id
_entity_poly.type
_entity_poly.pdbx_seq_one_letter_code
_entity_poly.pdbx_strand_id
1 'polypeptide(L)'
;MLSALDPLGLLVATQVVSGQRADDPLYLPVIAQVSKSLDAHGLLYVGDCKMAALETRAYLQAQQDGYLCPLAGKQMPEEALEEYLRPVWAGDQALIIVFREQEENQQESIAAGYEQTVTLSGEVDGRPITWTEGHLIVRSHKSG
;
A
#
# COMPACT_ATOMS: atom_id res chain seq x y z
N MET A 1 -17.53 5.43 -1.39
CA MET A 1 -16.09 5.39 -1.69
C MET A 1 -15.80 6.30 -2.88
N LEU A 2 -14.62 6.93 -2.90
CA LEU A 2 -14.22 7.93 -3.90
C LEU A 2 -12.80 7.61 -4.39
N SER A 3 -12.56 7.76 -5.69
CA SER A 3 -11.24 7.64 -6.30
C SER A 3 -10.94 8.88 -7.13
N ALA A 4 -9.71 9.39 -6.99
CA ALA A 4 -9.23 10.57 -7.71
C ALA A 4 -7.87 10.30 -8.36
N LEU A 5 -7.60 10.97 -9.47
CA LEU A 5 -6.30 10.96 -10.15
C LEU A 5 -5.42 12.10 -9.66
N ASP A 6 -4.21 11.75 -9.25
CA ASP A 6 -3.10 12.67 -9.01
C ASP A 6 -2.51 13.16 -10.37
N PRO A 7 -1.96 14.38 -10.48
CA PRO A 7 -1.79 15.41 -9.45
C PRO A 7 -2.99 16.37 -9.29
N LEU A 8 -3.97 16.31 -10.19
CA LEU A 8 -5.05 17.30 -10.25
C LEU A 8 -6.25 17.01 -9.34
N GLY A 9 -6.25 15.87 -8.62
CA GLY A 9 -7.36 15.44 -7.79
C GLY A 9 -8.65 15.17 -8.58
N LEU A 10 -8.53 14.80 -9.86
CA LEU A 10 -9.67 14.60 -10.75
C LEU A 10 -10.46 13.36 -10.34
N LEU A 11 -11.74 13.54 -10.01
CA LEU A 11 -12.60 12.43 -9.62
C LEU A 11 -12.83 11.49 -10.81
N VAL A 12 -12.55 10.19 -10.60
CA VAL A 12 -12.75 9.15 -11.62
C VAL A 12 -13.89 8.20 -11.26
N ALA A 13 -14.11 7.96 -9.98
CA ALA A 13 -15.18 7.11 -9.51
C ALA A 13 -15.78 7.62 -8.20
N THR A 14 -17.10 7.57 -8.13
CA THR A 14 -17.86 7.80 -6.90
C THR A 14 -18.89 6.68 -6.74
N GLN A 15 -18.86 6.02 -5.59
CA GLN A 15 -19.83 4.99 -5.24
C GLN A 15 -20.58 5.38 -3.97
N VAL A 16 -21.89 5.51 -4.10
CA VAL A 16 -22.81 5.72 -2.99
C VAL A 16 -23.24 4.34 -2.48
N VAL A 17 -22.90 4.05 -1.23
CA VAL A 17 -23.13 2.76 -0.59
C VAL A 17 -23.91 2.95 0.70
N SER A 18 -24.59 1.90 1.14
CA SER A 18 -25.31 1.91 2.41
C SER A 18 -24.31 1.88 3.58
N GLY A 19 -24.46 2.79 4.56
CA GLY A 19 -23.46 3.03 5.61
C GLY A 19 -23.23 1.90 6.63
N GLN A 20 -24.04 0.84 6.60
CA GLN A 20 -23.93 -0.33 7.48
C GLN A 20 -23.03 -1.44 6.93
N ARG A 21 -22.33 -1.22 5.81
CA ARG A 21 -21.41 -2.20 5.21
C ARG A 21 -19.97 -1.86 5.56
N ALA A 22 -19.14 -2.88 5.80
CA ALA A 22 -17.70 -2.71 5.93
C ALA A 22 -17.10 -2.18 4.62
N ASP A 23 -16.02 -1.43 4.71
CA ASP A 23 -15.40 -0.80 3.52
C ASP A 23 -14.49 -1.76 2.74
N ASP A 24 -13.93 -2.81 3.36
CA ASP A 24 -12.98 -3.74 2.71
C ASP A 24 -13.51 -4.33 1.39
N PRO A 25 -14.78 -4.80 1.29
CA PRO A 25 -15.33 -5.33 0.03
C PRO A 25 -15.62 -4.25 -1.01
N LEU A 26 -15.53 -2.96 -0.65
CA LEU A 26 -15.89 -1.85 -1.53
C LEU A 26 -14.72 -1.37 -2.40
N TYR A 27 -13.49 -1.76 -2.07
CA TYR A 27 -12.30 -1.42 -2.87
C TYR A 27 -12.33 -2.04 -4.26
N LEU A 28 -12.62 -3.35 -4.36
CA LEU A 28 -12.67 -4.05 -5.65
C LEU A 28 -13.68 -3.43 -6.64
N PRO A 29 -14.95 -3.14 -6.26
CA PRO A 29 -15.88 -2.44 -7.12
C PRO A 29 -15.38 -1.09 -7.63
N VAL A 30 -14.71 -0.30 -6.79
CA VAL A 30 -14.19 1.01 -7.20
C VAL A 30 -12.98 0.86 -8.13
N ILE A 31 -12.06 -0.04 -7.82
CA ILE A 31 -10.90 -0.34 -8.68
C ILE A 31 -11.37 -0.81 -10.05
N ALA A 32 -12.34 -1.74 -10.11
CA ALA A 32 -12.91 -2.23 -11.36
C ALA A 32 -13.58 -1.10 -12.17
N GLN A 33 -14.29 -0.18 -11.49
CA GLN A 33 -14.88 0.99 -12.15
C GLN A 33 -13.80 1.93 -12.71
N VAL A 34 -12.72 2.19 -11.96
CA VAL A 34 -11.60 3.03 -12.42
C VAL A 34 -10.92 2.39 -13.63
N SER A 35 -10.57 1.11 -13.56
CA SER A 35 -9.94 0.37 -14.66
C SER A 35 -10.78 0.44 -15.93
N LYS A 36 -12.11 0.22 -15.81
CA LYS A 36 -13.03 0.34 -16.95
C LYS A 36 -13.14 1.77 -17.51
N SER A 37 -13.10 2.79 -16.65
CA SER A 37 -13.24 4.18 -17.08
C SER A 37 -11.99 4.71 -17.78
N LEU A 38 -10.80 4.27 -17.35
CA LEU A 38 -9.52 4.72 -17.90
C LEU A 38 -9.01 3.84 -19.04
N ASP A 39 -9.48 2.60 -19.13
CA ASP A 39 -9.03 1.59 -20.11
C ASP A 39 -7.49 1.46 -20.12
N ALA A 40 -6.90 1.48 -18.92
CA ALA A 40 -5.46 1.52 -18.71
C ALA A 40 -5.03 0.59 -17.56
N HIS A 41 -3.79 0.12 -17.66
CA HIS A 41 -3.10 -0.72 -16.68
C HIS A 41 -1.75 -0.08 -16.31
N GLY A 42 -1.15 -0.52 -15.21
CA GLY A 42 0.07 0.06 -14.64
C GLY A 42 -0.21 1.26 -13.73
N LEU A 43 -1.43 1.38 -13.23
CA LEU A 43 -1.82 2.44 -12.29
C LEU A 43 -1.31 2.13 -10.88
N LEU A 44 -0.90 3.15 -10.13
CA LEU A 44 -0.59 3.02 -8.70
C LEU A 44 -1.81 3.43 -7.88
N TYR A 45 -2.43 2.45 -7.21
CA TYR A 45 -3.52 2.70 -6.27
C TYR A 45 -2.96 3.02 -4.89
N VAL A 46 -3.28 4.19 -4.35
CA VAL A 46 -2.88 4.61 -3.00
C VAL A 46 -4.11 4.69 -2.12
N GLY A 47 -4.07 4.05 -0.95
CA GLY A 47 -5.25 3.92 -0.09
C GLY A 47 -4.90 3.69 1.37
N ASP A 48 -5.94 3.68 2.22
CA ASP A 48 -5.80 3.38 3.64
C ASP A 48 -5.58 1.87 3.88
N CYS A 49 -5.44 1.50 5.15
CA CYS A 49 -5.11 0.13 5.53
C CYS A 49 -6.18 -0.92 5.17
N LYS A 50 -7.42 -0.52 4.91
CA LYS A 50 -8.48 -1.44 4.49
C LYS A 50 -8.27 -1.95 3.06
N MET A 51 -7.55 -1.17 2.23
CA MET A 51 -7.14 -1.61 0.89
C MET A 51 -6.17 -2.80 0.93
N ALA A 52 -5.48 -3.02 2.06
CA ALA A 52 -4.48 -4.08 2.21
C ALA A 52 -5.06 -5.51 2.26
N ALA A 53 -6.37 -5.70 2.07
CA ALA A 53 -6.96 -7.03 1.94
C ALA A 53 -6.23 -7.84 0.85
N LEU A 54 -5.94 -9.12 1.13
CA LEU A 54 -5.20 -9.99 0.20
C LEU A 54 -5.88 -10.08 -1.17
N GLU A 55 -7.21 -10.17 -1.18
CA GLU A 55 -8.02 -10.22 -2.40
C GLU A 55 -7.86 -8.94 -3.25
N THR A 56 -7.89 -7.76 -2.62
CA THR A 56 -7.65 -6.48 -3.29
C THR A 56 -6.26 -6.42 -3.94
N ARG A 57 -5.22 -6.84 -3.20
CA ARG A 57 -3.84 -6.83 -3.70
C ARG A 57 -3.63 -7.85 -4.83
N ALA A 58 -4.21 -9.04 -4.69
CA ALA A 58 -4.19 -10.07 -5.73
C ALA A 58 -4.89 -9.60 -7.02
N TYR A 59 -6.03 -8.92 -6.88
CA TYR A 59 -6.76 -8.35 -8.01
C TYR A 59 -5.95 -7.29 -8.74
N LEU A 60 -5.37 -6.32 -8.03
CA LEU A 60 -4.51 -5.28 -8.62
C LEU A 60 -3.32 -5.89 -9.35
N GLN A 61 -2.67 -6.87 -8.75
CA GLN A 61 -1.55 -7.58 -9.36
C GLN A 61 -1.96 -8.35 -10.63
N ALA A 62 -3.15 -8.98 -10.63
CA ALA A 62 -3.68 -9.67 -11.81
C ALA A 62 -3.95 -8.70 -12.97
N GLN A 63 -4.31 -7.45 -12.66
CA GLN A 63 -4.50 -6.38 -13.63
C GLN A 63 -3.20 -5.67 -14.03
N GLN A 64 -2.03 -6.13 -13.54
CA GLN A 64 -0.73 -5.48 -13.75
C GLN A 64 -0.65 -4.05 -13.19
N ASP A 65 -1.44 -3.77 -12.16
CA ASP A 65 -1.45 -2.50 -11.43
C ASP A 65 -0.63 -2.60 -10.13
N GLY A 66 -0.16 -1.45 -9.65
CA GLY A 66 0.57 -1.31 -8.39
C GLY A 66 -0.34 -0.83 -7.26
N TYR A 67 0.12 -1.00 -6.02
CA TYR A 67 -0.55 -0.47 -4.84
C TYR A 67 0.43 0.02 -3.76
N LEU A 68 -0.04 1.00 -2.98
CA LEU A 68 0.63 1.48 -1.78
C LEU A 68 -0.41 1.73 -0.69
N CYS A 69 -0.33 0.97 0.40
CA CYS A 69 -1.17 1.15 1.58
C CYS A 69 -0.46 0.68 2.85
N PRO A 70 -0.84 1.20 4.02
CA PRO A 70 -0.37 0.66 5.30
C PRO A 70 -0.90 -0.77 5.52
N LEU A 71 -0.05 -1.68 6.01
CA LEU A 71 -0.49 -3.00 6.46
C LEU A 71 -1.00 -2.89 7.91
N ALA A 72 -2.27 -3.23 8.15
CA ALA A 72 -2.82 -3.32 9.50
C ALA A 72 -2.45 -4.65 10.17
N GLY A 73 -2.75 -4.79 11.47
CA GLY A 73 -2.45 -6.00 12.25
C GLY A 73 -3.01 -7.31 11.68
N LYS A 74 -4.03 -7.25 10.81
CA LYS A 74 -4.54 -8.43 10.10
C LYS A 74 -3.56 -8.93 9.02
N GLN A 75 -2.89 -8.02 8.33
CA GLN A 75 -1.91 -8.33 7.29
C GLN A 75 -0.50 -8.46 7.85
N MET A 76 -0.20 -7.71 8.90
CA MET A 76 1.07 -7.71 9.60
C MET A 76 0.83 -7.93 11.11
N PRO A 77 0.62 -9.19 11.53
CA PRO A 77 0.52 -9.53 12.95
C PRO A 77 1.76 -9.09 13.73
N GLU A 78 1.61 -8.92 15.03
CA GLU A 78 2.69 -8.43 15.91
C GLU A 78 3.93 -9.32 15.82
N GLU A 79 3.76 -10.64 15.78
CA GLU A 79 4.86 -11.59 15.67
C GLU A 79 5.63 -11.45 14.36
N ALA A 80 4.93 -11.23 13.24
CA ALA A 80 5.56 -11.01 11.95
C ALA A 80 6.32 -9.67 11.91
N LEU A 81 5.75 -8.63 12.54
CA LEU A 81 6.41 -7.35 12.67
C LEU A 81 7.67 -7.46 13.55
N GLU A 82 7.62 -8.20 14.66
CA GLU A 82 8.78 -8.45 15.50
C GLU A 82 9.91 -9.16 14.74
N GLU A 83 9.59 -10.12 13.87
CA GLU A 83 10.57 -10.77 13.00
C GLU A 83 11.29 -9.78 12.08
N TYR A 84 10.55 -8.80 11.55
CA TYR A 84 11.11 -7.74 10.70
C TYR A 84 11.99 -6.78 11.50
N LEU A 85 11.59 -6.46 12.73
CA LEU A 85 12.32 -5.52 13.58
C LEU A 85 13.54 -6.13 14.27
N ARG A 86 13.58 -7.45 14.48
CA ARG A 86 14.70 -8.15 15.11
C ARG A 86 16.08 -7.86 14.48
N PRO A 87 16.30 -7.98 13.16
CA PRO A 87 17.61 -7.63 12.56
C PRO A 87 17.92 -6.13 12.64
N VAL A 88 16.90 -5.26 12.71
CA VAL A 88 17.07 -3.82 12.94
C VAL A 88 17.61 -3.58 14.36
N TRP A 89 17.06 -4.25 15.36
CA TRP A 89 17.51 -4.12 16.75
C TRP A 89 18.88 -4.78 17.01
N ALA A 90 19.22 -5.84 16.27
CA ALA A 90 20.54 -6.46 16.30
C ALA A 90 21.63 -5.60 15.61
N GLY A 91 21.24 -4.63 14.78
CA GLY A 91 22.16 -3.82 13.97
C GLY A 91 22.60 -4.49 12.67
N ASP A 92 22.00 -5.64 12.32
CA ASP A 92 22.30 -6.40 11.11
C ASP A 92 21.60 -5.83 9.86
N GLN A 93 20.49 -5.12 10.06
CA GLN A 93 19.74 -4.46 8.99
C GLN A 93 20.15 -2.99 8.84
N ALA A 94 20.78 -2.66 7.71
CA ALA A 94 21.04 -1.28 7.34
C ALA A 94 19.74 -0.53 7.03
N LEU A 95 19.62 0.70 7.53
CA LEU A 95 18.48 1.57 7.29
C LEU A 95 18.84 2.68 6.30
N ILE A 96 17.92 2.94 5.37
CA ILE A 96 17.94 4.09 4.48
C ILE A 96 17.36 5.28 5.24
N ILE A 97 18.11 6.37 5.28
CA ILE A 97 17.65 7.64 5.86
C ILE A 97 16.81 8.38 4.81
N VAL A 98 15.61 8.80 5.20
CA VAL A 98 14.68 9.55 4.37
C VAL A 98 14.82 11.02 4.72
N PHE A 99 15.18 11.82 3.72
CA PHE A 99 15.35 13.26 3.85
C PHE A 99 14.15 14.00 3.23
N ARG A 100 13.75 15.09 3.88
CA ARG A 100 12.87 16.11 3.32
C ARG A 100 13.73 17.28 2.86
N GLU A 101 13.52 17.71 1.62
CA GLU A 101 14.10 18.95 1.11
C GLU A 101 13.41 20.15 1.79
N GLN A 102 14.20 21.06 2.34
CA GLN A 102 13.76 22.36 2.84
C GLN A 102 14.29 23.48 1.94
N GLU A 103 13.86 24.71 2.22
CA GLU A 103 14.44 25.90 1.61
C GLU A 103 15.97 25.96 1.87
N GLU A 104 16.70 26.65 0.99
CA GLU A 104 18.15 26.88 1.11
C GLU A 104 19.04 25.63 1.16
N ASN A 105 18.70 24.57 0.42
CA ASN A 105 19.55 23.36 0.30
C ASN A 105 19.76 22.61 1.63
N GLN A 106 18.92 22.87 2.63
CA GLN A 106 18.93 22.14 3.90
C GLN A 106 18.12 20.85 3.75
N GLN A 107 18.66 19.75 4.26
CA GLN A 107 17.97 18.45 4.30
C GLN A 107 17.71 18.07 5.74
N GLU A 108 16.44 17.86 6.05
CA GLU A 108 16.01 17.34 7.35
C GLU A 108 15.84 15.83 7.23
N SER A 109 16.52 15.06 8.08
CA SER A 109 16.21 13.64 8.24
C SER A 109 14.85 13.51 8.91
N ILE A 110 13.86 12.93 8.22
CA ILE A 110 12.48 12.81 8.72
C ILE A 110 12.08 11.37 9.08
N ALA A 111 12.78 10.37 8.55
CA ALA A 111 12.56 8.97 8.89
C ALA A 111 13.78 8.11 8.57
N ALA A 112 13.76 6.88 9.05
CA ALA A 112 14.65 5.82 8.60
C ALA A 112 13.85 4.53 8.37
N GLY A 113 14.25 3.72 7.40
CA GLY A 113 13.54 2.48 7.10
C GLY A 113 14.30 1.57 6.17
N TYR A 114 13.70 0.43 5.84
CA TYR A 114 14.20 -0.50 4.83
C TYR A 114 13.03 -1.18 4.12
N GLU A 115 13.32 -1.83 3.00
CA GLU A 115 12.36 -2.64 2.27
C GLU A 115 12.62 -4.13 2.53
N GLN A 116 11.56 -4.86 2.86
CA GLN A 116 11.54 -6.32 2.93
C GLN A 116 10.69 -6.84 1.78
N THR A 117 11.26 -7.74 0.98
CA THR A 117 10.51 -8.39 -0.09
C THR A 117 9.91 -9.72 0.39
N VAL A 118 8.65 -9.97 0.05
CA VAL A 118 7.96 -11.24 0.31
C VAL A 118 7.31 -11.78 -0.95
N THR A 119 7.19 -13.11 -1.04
CA THR A 119 6.37 -13.75 -2.08
C THR A 119 5.01 -14.06 -1.49
N LEU A 120 3.95 -13.57 -2.13
CA LEU A 120 2.57 -13.85 -1.76
C LEU A 120 1.87 -14.61 -2.88
N SER A 121 0.86 -15.37 -2.47
CA SER A 121 -0.08 -16.02 -3.37
C SER A 121 -1.50 -15.70 -2.96
N GLY A 122 -2.38 -15.59 -3.95
CA GLY A 122 -3.80 -15.34 -3.79
C GLY A 122 -4.57 -15.99 -4.93
N GLU A 123 -5.87 -15.76 -4.95
CA GLU A 123 -6.76 -16.27 -5.98
C GLU A 123 -7.58 -15.13 -6.55
N VAL A 124 -7.71 -15.08 -7.88
CA VAL A 124 -8.57 -14.15 -8.61
C VAL A 124 -9.37 -14.96 -9.62
N ASP A 125 -10.69 -14.88 -9.56
CA ASP A 125 -11.62 -15.62 -10.43
C ASP A 125 -11.33 -17.14 -10.51
N GLY A 126 -11.00 -17.76 -9.38
CA GLY A 126 -10.66 -19.20 -9.32
C GLY A 126 -9.26 -19.54 -9.84
N ARG A 127 -8.43 -18.54 -10.17
CA ARG A 127 -7.07 -18.75 -10.68
C ARG A 127 -6.04 -18.33 -9.64
N PRO A 128 -5.06 -19.20 -9.32
CA PRO A 128 -3.98 -18.82 -8.43
C PRO A 128 -3.08 -17.79 -9.11
N ILE A 129 -2.71 -16.75 -8.37
CA ILE A 129 -1.70 -15.77 -8.74
C ILE A 129 -0.63 -15.73 -7.66
N THR A 130 0.62 -15.54 -8.06
CA THR A 130 1.76 -15.39 -7.15
C THR A 130 2.55 -14.17 -7.59
N TRP A 131 2.97 -13.35 -6.62
CA TRP A 131 3.71 -12.14 -6.89
C TRP A 131 4.68 -11.80 -5.76
N THR A 132 5.57 -10.89 -6.08
CA THR A 132 6.54 -10.34 -5.17
C THR A 132 6.03 -8.99 -4.66
N GLU A 133 5.91 -8.87 -3.35
CA GLU A 133 5.44 -7.66 -2.67
C GLU A 133 6.59 -7.04 -1.86
N GLY A 134 6.74 -5.71 -1.94
CA GLY A 134 7.63 -4.94 -1.09
C GLY A 134 6.90 -4.41 0.15
N HIS A 135 7.43 -4.72 1.33
CA HIS A 135 7.01 -4.14 2.60
C HIS A 135 7.99 -3.05 2.98
N LEU A 136 7.50 -1.84 3.21
CA LEU A 136 8.32 -0.72 3.68
C LEU A 136 8.18 -0.60 5.20
N ILE A 137 9.28 -0.85 5.92
CA ILE A 137 9.34 -0.73 7.37
C ILE A 137 9.95 0.63 7.66
N VAL A 138 9.12 1.58 8.10
CA VAL A 138 9.50 2.99 8.25
C VAL A 138 9.26 3.44 9.69
N ARG A 139 10.29 4.04 10.29
CA ARG A 139 10.21 4.75 11.56
C ARG A 139 10.41 6.24 11.33
N SER A 140 9.36 7.03 11.52
CA SER A 140 9.47 8.48 11.53
C SER A 140 10.29 8.94 12.73
N HIS A 141 11.04 10.03 12.54
CA HIS A 141 11.59 10.75 13.67
C HIS A 141 10.45 11.54 14.33
N LYS A 142 10.50 11.64 15.66
CA LYS A 142 9.55 12.47 16.39
C LYS A 142 9.79 13.91 15.96
N SER A 143 8.89 14.49 15.17
CA SER A 143 8.87 15.94 14.96
C SER A 143 8.56 16.57 16.32
N GLY A 144 9.48 17.38 16.84
CA GLY A 144 9.30 18.14 18.07
C GLY A 144 8.20 19.17 17.96
#